data_AF-A0A139DP83-F1
#
_entry.id   AF-A0A139DP83-F1
#
_cell.length_a   1.000
_cell.length_b   1.000
_cell.length_c   1.000
_cell.angle_alpha   90.00
_cell.angle_beta   90.00
_cell.angle_gamma   90.00
#
_symmetry.space_group_name_H-M   'P 1'
#
loop_
_entity.id
_entity.type
_entity.pdbx_description
1 polymer ?
#
loop_
_entity_poly.entity_id
_entity_poly.type
_entity_poly.pdbx_seq_one_letter_code
_entity_poly.pdbx_strand_id
1 'polypeptide(L)'
;MPMKDHDNPMNAHPELYVLQDSRSIADHQTLFWAKDGKGYTTDLNQAHLFTEDEAAQQHAVRKSDIPHRVADLVEGMRLTIEDTMLNHASYIQRTSLLNNLASVADLSTDPIEKELAAITYHKIQEAGPDLSAFEARTWVRESGLPLDTTKSSDTALNHRASHLRLTHMADNEFETLTIPDDDEPTGPSPG
;
A
#
# COMPACT_ATOMS: atom_id res chain seq x y z
N MET A 1 -10.62 14.59 -8.18
CA MET A 1 -9.25 15.15 -8.26
C MET A 1 -8.46 14.54 -7.13
N PRO A 2 -7.36 13.80 -7.38
CA PRO A 2 -6.51 13.32 -6.29
C PRO A 2 -5.87 14.54 -5.62
N MET A 3 -6.11 14.70 -4.31
CA MET A 3 -5.45 15.73 -3.49
C MET A 3 -3.96 15.49 -3.52
N LYS A 4 -3.18 16.55 -3.73
CA LYS A 4 -1.72 16.44 -3.67
C LYS A 4 -1.32 16.24 -2.21
N ASP A 5 -0.18 15.61 -1.93
CA ASP A 5 0.27 15.32 -0.55
C ASP A 5 0.40 16.57 0.36
N HIS A 6 0.47 17.76 -0.25
CA HIS A 6 0.47 19.07 0.39
C HIS A 6 -0.93 19.59 0.77
N ASP A 7 -1.99 19.00 0.23
CA ASP A 7 -3.39 19.30 0.53
C ASP A 7 -3.98 18.32 1.58
N ASN A 8 -3.20 17.35 2.06
CA ASN A 8 -3.63 16.49 3.16
C ASN A 8 -3.72 17.35 4.44
N PRO A 9 -4.93 17.55 5.01
CA PRO A 9 -5.11 18.39 6.20
C PRO A 9 -4.34 17.87 7.42
N MET A 10 -3.99 16.58 7.45
CA MET A 10 -3.17 15.98 8.50
C MET A 10 -1.71 16.48 8.44
N ASN A 11 -1.16 16.70 7.25
CA ASN A 11 0.20 17.21 7.10
C ASN A 11 0.30 18.72 7.39
N ALA A 12 -0.80 19.45 7.21
CA ALA A 12 -0.85 20.89 7.47
C ALA A 12 -0.91 21.23 8.98
N HIS A 13 -1.37 20.29 9.81
CA HIS A 13 -1.63 20.51 11.23
C HIS A 13 -1.09 19.38 12.13
N PRO A 14 0.24 19.16 12.15
CA PRO A 14 0.86 18.10 12.95
C PRO A 14 0.66 18.27 14.47
N GLU A 15 0.36 19.48 14.92
CA GLU A 15 0.12 19.83 16.32
C GLU A 15 -1.27 19.44 16.85
N LEU A 16 -2.22 19.13 15.95
CA LEU A 16 -3.59 18.81 16.32
C LEU A 16 -3.77 17.33 16.68
N TYR A 17 -4.95 17.02 17.20
CA TYR A 17 -5.30 15.71 17.72
C TYR A 17 -6.54 15.17 17.00
N VAL A 18 -6.59 13.85 16.82
CA VAL A 18 -7.80 13.12 16.48
C VAL A 18 -8.22 12.25 17.67
N LEU A 19 -9.52 12.02 17.83
CA LEU A 19 -10.04 11.19 18.89
C LEU A 19 -10.43 9.83 18.33
N GLN A 20 -9.76 8.78 18.80
CA GLN A 20 -10.16 7.40 18.56
C GLN A 20 -11.30 7.01 19.50
N ASP A 21 -12.37 6.41 18.97
CA ASP A 21 -13.31 5.67 19.80
C ASP A 21 -12.82 4.23 20.00
N SER A 22 -12.39 3.90 21.22
CA SER A 22 -11.86 2.58 21.56
C SER A 22 -12.93 1.51 21.83
N ARG A 23 -14.22 1.87 21.86
CA ARG A 23 -15.30 0.94 22.23
C ARG A 23 -15.68 -0.02 21.11
N SER A 24 -15.29 0.29 19.88
CA SER A 24 -15.60 -0.52 18.71
C SER A 24 -14.45 -0.47 17.72
N ILE A 25 -14.27 -1.56 17.00
CA ILE A 25 -13.40 -1.67 15.84
C ILE A 25 -14.31 -2.04 14.66
N ALA A 26 -14.23 -1.29 13.57
CA ALA A 26 -14.98 -1.58 12.35
C ALA A 26 -14.03 -2.27 11.39
N ASP A 27 -14.26 -3.54 11.04
CA ASP A 27 -13.44 -4.31 10.09
C ASP A 27 -11.93 -4.29 10.41
N HIS A 28 -11.58 -4.41 11.70
CA HIS A 28 -10.20 -4.32 12.22
C HIS A 28 -9.53 -2.94 12.05
N GLN A 29 -10.30 -1.90 11.73
CA GLN A 29 -9.84 -0.53 11.62
C GLN A 29 -10.24 0.29 12.84
N THR A 30 -9.38 1.26 13.17
CA THR A 30 -9.63 2.23 14.23
C THR A 30 -10.66 3.25 13.79
N LEU A 31 -11.63 3.54 14.66
CA LEU A 31 -12.67 4.55 14.43
C LEU A 31 -12.27 5.87 15.05
N PHE A 32 -12.40 6.95 14.27
CA PHE A 32 -12.15 8.32 14.69
C PHE A 32 -13.44 9.14 14.60
N TRP A 33 -13.55 10.19 15.40
CA TRP A 33 -14.65 11.14 15.29
C TRP A 33 -14.61 11.86 13.93
N ALA A 34 -15.71 11.80 13.18
CA ALA A 34 -15.80 12.45 11.87
C ALA A 34 -16.03 13.97 12.01
N LYS A 35 -15.59 14.73 11.00
CA LYS A 35 -15.84 16.17 10.90
C LYS A 35 -17.33 16.50 11.00
N ASP A 36 -17.64 17.69 11.51
CA ASP A 36 -18.99 18.21 11.70
C ASP A 36 -19.92 17.34 12.56
N GLY A 37 -19.37 16.45 13.39
CA GLY A 37 -20.17 15.55 14.24
C GLY A 37 -20.96 14.50 13.45
N LYS A 38 -20.53 14.16 12.22
CA LYS A 38 -21.18 13.19 11.33
C LYS A 38 -20.94 11.71 11.72
N GLY A 39 -20.74 11.43 13.02
CA GLY A 39 -20.49 10.09 13.54
C GLY A 39 -19.00 9.73 13.57
N TYR A 40 -18.66 8.54 13.06
CA TYR A 40 -17.30 7.99 13.08
C TYR A 40 -16.80 7.69 11.66
N THR A 41 -15.48 7.75 11.48
CA THR A 41 -14.78 7.47 10.22
C THR A 41 -13.53 6.64 10.49
N THR A 42 -13.13 5.80 9.55
CA THR A 42 -11.80 5.16 9.54
C THR A 42 -10.79 5.95 8.69
N ASP A 43 -11.27 6.88 7.86
CA ASP A 43 -10.44 7.79 7.06
C ASP A 43 -10.04 9.00 7.90
N LEU A 44 -8.73 9.10 8.20
CA LEU A 44 -8.14 10.22 8.93
C LEU A 44 -8.39 11.56 8.22
N ASN A 45 -8.45 11.62 6.88
CA ASN A 45 -8.71 12.89 6.18
C ASN A 45 -10.10 13.47 6.50
N GLN A 46 -11.03 12.61 6.90
CA GLN A 46 -12.39 12.97 7.30
C GLN A 46 -12.56 13.09 8.81
N ALA A 47 -11.50 12.81 9.59
CA ALA A 47 -11.52 12.92 11.04
C ALA A 47 -11.53 14.39 11.48
N HIS A 48 -12.26 14.67 12.56
CA HIS A 48 -12.26 15.97 13.19
C HIS A 48 -10.92 16.23 13.88
N LEU A 49 -10.39 17.44 13.70
CA LEU A 49 -9.13 17.87 14.28
C LEU A 49 -9.44 18.72 15.52
N PHE A 50 -8.98 18.24 16.66
CA PHE A 50 -9.13 18.89 17.95
C PHE A 50 -7.82 19.57 18.34
N THR A 51 -7.92 20.67 19.07
CA THR A 51 -6.78 21.20 19.83
C THR A 51 -6.45 20.28 21.02
N GLU A 52 -5.27 20.42 21.60
CA GLU A 52 -4.85 19.63 22.77
C GLU A 52 -5.83 19.76 23.94
N ASP A 53 -6.27 20.99 24.23
CA ASP A 53 -7.22 21.28 25.31
C ASP A 53 -8.59 20.65 25.06
N GLU A 54 -9.12 20.75 23.84
CA GLU A 54 -10.40 20.13 23.46
C GLU A 54 -10.34 18.61 23.53
N ALA A 55 -9.24 18.03 23.04
CA ALA A 55 -9.02 16.59 23.07
C ALA A 55 -8.91 16.08 24.51
N ALA A 56 -8.19 16.79 25.38
CA ALA A 56 -8.06 16.47 26.80
C ALA A 56 -9.41 16.59 27.54
N GLN A 57 -10.19 17.63 27.25
CA GLN A 57 -11.54 17.80 27.82
C GLN A 57 -12.47 16.67 27.38
N GLN A 58 -12.48 16.32 26.09
CA GLN A 58 -13.32 15.27 25.56
C GLN A 58 -12.94 13.90 26.15
N HIS A 59 -11.64 13.62 26.28
CA HIS A 59 -11.14 12.41 26.95
C HIS A 59 -11.54 12.36 28.44
N ALA A 60 -11.53 13.51 29.12
CA ALA A 60 -11.94 13.60 30.52
C ALA A 60 -13.44 13.32 30.70
N VAL A 61 -14.28 13.79 29.77
CA VAL A 61 -15.73 13.49 29.75
C VAL A 61 -15.96 12.02 29.40
N ARG A 62 -15.22 11.51 28.42
CA ARG A 62 -15.37 10.15 27.92
C ARG A 62 -14.02 9.47 27.72
N LYS A 63 -13.60 8.70 28.71
CA LYS A 63 -12.30 8.00 28.73
C LYS A 63 -12.05 7.06 27.55
N SER A 64 -13.10 6.64 26.84
CA SER A 64 -12.95 5.80 25.65
C SER A 64 -12.54 6.57 24.40
N ASP A 65 -12.70 7.89 24.38
CA ASP A 65 -12.23 8.76 23.30
C ASP A 65 -10.73 9.03 23.54
N ILE A 66 -9.86 8.25 22.90
CA ILE A 66 -8.40 8.31 23.11
C ILE A 66 -7.81 9.36 22.17
N PRO A 67 -7.15 10.41 22.69
CA PRO A 67 -6.53 11.42 21.87
C PRO A 67 -5.21 10.93 21.28
N HIS A 68 -5.03 11.13 19.97
CA HIS A 68 -3.81 10.83 19.22
C HIS A 68 -3.33 12.08 18.50
N ARG A 69 -2.04 12.38 18.62
CA ARG A 69 -1.42 13.47 17.85
C ARG A 69 -1.34 13.07 16.39
N VAL A 70 -1.67 14.02 15.52
CA VAL A 70 -1.64 13.81 14.08
C VAL A 70 -0.23 13.48 13.60
N ALA A 71 0.79 14.18 14.10
CA ALA A 71 2.18 13.90 13.75
C ALA A 71 2.60 12.43 13.99
N ASP A 72 2.18 11.86 15.13
CA ASP A 72 2.58 10.51 15.52
C ASP A 72 1.88 9.45 14.64
N LEU A 73 0.63 9.71 14.25
CA LEU A 73 -0.12 8.85 13.34
C LEU A 73 0.46 8.86 11.92
N VAL A 74 0.79 10.05 11.40
CA VAL A 74 1.39 10.19 10.07
C VAL A 74 2.75 9.48 10.01
N GLU A 75 3.59 9.62 11.04
CA GLU A 75 4.87 8.92 11.10
C GLU A 75 4.68 7.39 11.22
N GLY A 76 3.75 6.93 12.05
CA GLY A 76 3.42 5.50 12.14
C GLY A 76 2.93 4.90 10.82
N MET A 77 2.12 5.65 10.05
CA MET A 77 1.68 5.24 8.72
C MET A 77 2.85 5.20 7.72
N ARG A 78 3.75 6.19 7.76
CA ARG A 78 4.94 6.24 6.90
C ARG A 78 5.83 5.01 7.11
N LEU A 79 6.10 4.66 8.37
CA LEU A 79 6.91 3.49 8.72
C LEU A 79 6.25 2.18 8.24
N THR A 80 4.93 2.07 8.36
CA THR A 80 4.19 0.88 7.90
C THR A 80 4.26 0.71 6.39
N ILE A 81 4.17 1.81 5.63
CA ILE A 81 4.30 1.79 4.16
C ILE A 81 5.73 1.44 3.76
N GLU A 82 6.74 2.03 4.40
CA GLU A 82 8.15 1.74 4.10
C GLU A 82 8.50 0.27 4.34
N ASP A 83 8.08 -0.30 5.48
CA ASP A 83 8.28 -1.73 5.77
C ASP A 83 7.53 -2.62 4.77
N THR A 84 6.29 -2.27 4.42
CA THR A 84 5.50 -3.03 3.44
C THR A 84 6.13 -2.96 2.05
N MET A 85 6.62 -1.79 1.63
CA MET A 85 7.29 -1.60 0.34
C MET A 85 8.64 -2.30 0.29
N LEU A 86 9.42 -2.26 1.37
CA LEU A 86 10.70 -2.96 1.46
C LEU A 86 10.52 -4.48 1.40
N ASN A 87 9.51 -5.00 2.10
CA ASN A 87 9.13 -6.41 2.06
C ASN A 87 8.64 -6.82 0.67
N HIS A 88 7.82 -6.00 0.02
CA HIS A 88 7.31 -6.30 -1.33
C HIS A 88 8.41 -6.22 -2.40
N ALA A 89 9.30 -5.23 -2.33
CA ALA A 89 10.45 -5.13 -3.24
C ALA A 89 11.39 -6.33 -3.09
N SER A 90 11.67 -6.73 -1.85
CA SER A 90 12.48 -7.92 -1.54
C SER A 90 11.81 -9.20 -2.06
N TYR A 91 10.50 -9.32 -1.88
CA TYR A 91 9.70 -10.44 -2.41
C TYR A 91 9.76 -10.53 -3.94
N ILE A 92 9.60 -9.41 -4.65
CA ILE A 92 9.67 -9.37 -6.13
C ILE A 92 11.06 -9.79 -6.62
N GLN A 93 12.12 -9.26 -6.01
CA GLN A 93 13.50 -9.59 -6.40
C GLN A 93 13.82 -11.06 -6.15
N ARG A 94 13.42 -11.60 -5.00
CA ARG A 94 13.60 -13.02 -4.68
C ARG A 94 12.84 -13.92 -5.63
N THR A 95 11.58 -13.61 -5.93
CA THR A 95 10.76 -14.37 -6.88
C THR A 95 11.39 -14.40 -8.26
N SER A 96 11.91 -13.26 -8.73
CA SER A 96 12.62 -13.17 -10.01
C SER A 96 13.88 -14.05 -10.04
N LEU A 97 14.62 -14.08 -8.93
CA LEU A 97 15.83 -14.89 -8.80
C LEU A 97 15.52 -16.40 -8.75
N LEU A 98 14.45 -16.80 -8.04
CA LEU A 98 13.96 -18.18 -8.03
C LEU A 98 13.52 -18.63 -9.44
N ASN A 99 12.84 -17.78 -10.19
CA ASN A 99 12.44 -18.09 -11.58
C ASN A 99 13.66 -18.28 -12.48
N ASN A 100 14.69 -17.45 -12.34
CA ASN A 100 15.92 -17.60 -13.10
C ASN A 100 16.67 -18.90 -12.74
N LEU A 101 16.75 -19.25 -11.44
CA LEU A 101 17.37 -20.51 -11.00
C LEU A 101 16.62 -21.73 -11.53
N ALA A 102 15.29 -21.73 -11.46
CA ALA A 102 14.47 -22.78 -12.04
C ALA A 102 14.72 -22.92 -13.55
N SER A 103 14.78 -21.78 -14.26
CA SER A 103 15.09 -21.78 -15.70
C SER A 103 16.48 -22.34 -16.01
N VAL A 104 17.50 -22.07 -15.19
CA VAL A 104 18.84 -22.64 -15.38
C VAL A 104 18.83 -24.15 -15.12
N ALA A 105 18.15 -24.61 -14.07
CA ALA A 105 18.01 -26.03 -13.76
C ALA A 105 17.33 -26.81 -14.90
N ASP A 106 16.31 -26.22 -15.54
CA ASP A 106 15.60 -26.85 -16.64
C ASP A 106 16.39 -26.79 -17.96
N LEU A 107 16.93 -25.61 -18.31
CA LEU A 107 17.43 -25.33 -19.66
C LEU A 107 18.95 -25.46 -19.84
N SER A 108 19.76 -25.48 -18.77
CA SER A 108 21.20 -25.63 -18.94
C SER A 108 21.52 -26.98 -19.57
N THR A 109 22.57 -27.05 -20.39
CA THR A 109 23.11 -28.32 -20.89
C THR A 109 24.22 -28.87 -20.02
N ASP A 110 24.73 -28.07 -19.07
CA ASP A 110 25.78 -28.47 -18.13
C ASP A 110 25.13 -29.12 -16.88
N PRO A 111 25.41 -30.40 -16.58
CA PRO A 111 24.85 -31.08 -15.42
C PRO A 111 25.26 -30.45 -14.08
N ILE A 112 26.45 -29.84 -14.01
CA ILE A 112 26.94 -29.18 -12.80
C ILE A 112 26.14 -27.90 -12.54
N GLU A 113 25.88 -27.11 -13.57
CA GLU A 113 25.05 -25.90 -13.44
C GLU A 113 23.62 -26.22 -13.03
N LYS A 114 23.04 -27.31 -13.54
CA LYS A 114 21.71 -27.77 -13.12
C LYS A 114 21.66 -28.10 -11.64
N GLU A 115 22.62 -28.87 -11.18
CA GLU A 115 22.68 -29.31 -9.78
C GLU A 115 22.88 -28.12 -8.84
N LEU A 116 23.80 -27.22 -9.18
CA LEU A 116 24.04 -25.99 -8.40
C LEU A 116 22.82 -25.07 -8.39
N ALA A 117 22.12 -24.90 -9.53
CA ALA A 117 20.91 -24.10 -9.59
C ALA A 117 19.78 -24.68 -8.73
N ALA A 118 19.60 -26.01 -8.74
CA ALA A 118 18.60 -26.69 -7.93
C ALA A 118 18.90 -26.59 -6.42
N ILE A 119 20.15 -26.82 -6.01
CA ILE A 119 20.59 -26.68 -4.61
C ILE A 119 20.34 -25.25 -4.11
N THR A 120 20.75 -24.26 -4.90
CA THR A 120 20.62 -22.85 -4.51
C THR A 120 19.15 -22.40 -4.51
N TYR A 121 18.33 -22.91 -5.43
CA TYR A 121 16.88 -22.69 -5.43
C TYR A 121 16.24 -23.20 -4.13
N HIS A 122 16.53 -24.44 -3.74
CA HIS A 122 15.98 -25.04 -2.52
C HIS A 122 16.45 -24.29 -1.27
N LYS A 123 17.74 -23.96 -1.19
CA LYS A 123 18.31 -23.17 -0.08
C LYS A 123 17.59 -21.83 0.09
N ILE A 124 17.30 -21.14 -1.02
CA ILE A 124 16.58 -19.86 -0.99
C ILE A 124 15.11 -20.06 -0.62
N GLN A 125 14.44 -21.14 -1.05
CA GLN A 125 13.07 -21.42 -0.62
C GLN A 125 12.96 -21.73 0.87
N GLU A 126 13.84 -22.61 1.38
CA GLU A 126 13.87 -23.03 2.78
C GLU A 126 14.12 -21.87 3.74
N ALA A 127 14.94 -20.90 3.34
CA ALA A 127 15.22 -19.72 4.16
C ALA A 127 13.99 -18.82 4.40
N GLY A 128 12.88 -19.02 3.67
CA GLY A 128 11.62 -18.34 3.98
C GLY A 128 11.66 -16.83 3.75
N PRO A 129 10.57 -16.09 4.06
CA PRO A 129 10.40 -14.67 3.73
C PRO A 129 11.44 -13.74 4.36
N ASP A 130 12.12 -14.18 5.42
CA ASP A 130 13.10 -13.37 6.16
C ASP A 130 14.45 -13.24 5.42
N LEU A 131 14.69 -14.06 4.39
CA LEU A 131 15.90 -13.95 3.57
C LEU A 131 15.86 -12.69 2.71
N SER A 132 16.81 -11.78 2.93
CA SER A 132 16.92 -10.56 2.14
C SER A 132 17.31 -10.84 0.69
N ALA A 133 16.93 -9.94 -0.22
CA ALA A 133 17.33 -10.03 -1.63
C ALA A 133 18.86 -9.95 -1.81
N PHE A 134 19.57 -9.29 -0.90
CA PHE A 134 21.03 -9.20 -0.90
C PHE A 134 21.69 -10.55 -0.57
N GLU A 135 21.22 -11.21 0.47
CA GLU A 135 21.74 -12.53 0.88
C GLU A 135 21.45 -13.60 -0.19
N ALA A 136 20.25 -13.59 -0.76
CA ALA A 136 19.90 -14.49 -1.87
C ALA A 136 20.83 -14.33 -3.08
N ARG A 137 21.16 -13.10 -3.48
CA ARG A 137 22.13 -12.83 -4.56
C ARG A 137 23.55 -13.26 -4.19
N THR A 138 23.92 -13.11 -2.92
CA THR A 138 25.23 -13.52 -2.41
C THR A 138 25.40 -15.02 -2.54
N TRP A 139 24.39 -15.80 -2.14
CA TRP A 139 24.42 -17.26 -2.28
C TRP A 139 24.50 -17.71 -3.75
N VAL A 140 23.77 -17.06 -4.66
CA VAL A 140 23.88 -17.34 -6.10
C VAL A 140 25.30 -17.09 -6.62
N ARG A 141 25.93 -15.98 -6.20
CA ARG A 141 27.31 -15.66 -6.59
C ARG A 141 28.31 -16.68 -6.03
N GLU A 142 28.16 -17.06 -4.76
CA GLU A 142 29.02 -18.05 -4.11
C GLU A 142 28.88 -19.45 -4.69
N SER A 143 27.73 -19.75 -5.30
CA SER A 143 27.49 -21.02 -6.00
C SER A 143 28.26 -21.13 -7.32
N GLY A 144 28.88 -20.05 -7.80
CA GLY A 144 29.62 -20.05 -9.08
C GLY A 144 28.74 -20.10 -10.33
N LEU A 145 27.42 -19.90 -10.18
CA LEU A 145 26.49 -19.89 -11.31
C LEU A 145 26.71 -18.62 -12.17
N PRO A 146 26.75 -18.74 -13.51
CA PRO A 146 26.92 -17.60 -14.43
C PRO A 146 25.63 -16.78 -14.60
N LEU A 147 24.89 -16.58 -13.52
CA LEU A 147 23.67 -15.78 -13.53
C LEU A 147 24.04 -14.30 -13.55
N ASP A 148 23.71 -13.62 -14.66
CA ASP A 148 23.82 -12.17 -14.75
C ASP A 148 22.73 -11.50 -13.89
N THR A 149 23.01 -11.41 -12.60
CA THR A 149 22.12 -10.82 -11.59
C THR A 149 21.92 -9.31 -11.74
N THR A 150 22.54 -8.67 -12.73
CA THR A 150 22.52 -7.21 -12.94
C THR A 150 21.55 -6.77 -14.04
N LYS A 151 21.24 -7.61 -15.04
CA LYS A 151 20.41 -7.19 -16.19
C LYS A 151 18.89 -7.29 -15.98
N SER A 152 18.44 -8.12 -15.03
CA SER A 152 17.00 -8.34 -14.79
C SER A 152 16.38 -7.31 -13.83
N SER A 153 17.17 -6.69 -12.95
CA SER A 153 16.65 -5.74 -11.93
C SER A 153 16.26 -4.38 -12.51
N ASP A 154 16.98 -3.87 -13.51
CA ASP A 154 16.75 -2.51 -14.01
C ASP A 154 15.52 -2.40 -14.91
N THR A 155 15.13 -3.49 -15.57
CA THR A 155 13.93 -3.50 -16.42
C THR A 155 12.66 -3.69 -15.58
N ALA A 156 12.71 -4.54 -14.54
CA ALA A 156 11.56 -4.81 -13.67
C ALA A 156 11.23 -3.65 -12.72
N LEU A 157 12.25 -2.93 -12.21
CA LEU A 157 12.04 -1.74 -11.38
C LEU A 157 11.53 -0.55 -12.21
N ASN A 158 12.03 -0.34 -13.44
CA ASN A 158 11.58 0.76 -14.30
C ASN A 158 10.19 0.53 -14.92
N HIS A 159 9.82 -0.72 -15.27
CA HIS A 159 8.47 -0.99 -15.77
C HIS A 159 7.39 -0.81 -14.69
N ARG A 160 7.69 -1.09 -13.42
CA ARG A 160 6.71 -1.02 -12.33
C ARG A 160 6.65 0.33 -11.62
N ALA A 161 7.74 1.11 -11.59
CA ALA A 161 7.68 2.53 -11.23
C ALA A 161 6.84 3.33 -12.24
N SER A 162 6.89 2.94 -13.52
CA SER A 162 6.02 3.48 -14.57
C SER A 162 4.57 2.98 -14.44
N HIS A 163 4.37 1.72 -14.04
CA HIS A 163 3.02 1.17 -13.84
C HIS A 163 2.34 1.73 -12.58
N LEU A 164 3.05 1.99 -11.48
CA LEU A 164 2.48 2.66 -10.30
C LEU A 164 2.14 4.14 -10.56
N ARG A 165 2.85 4.79 -11.51
CA ARG A 165 2.47 6.10 -12.06
C ARG A 165 1.25 6.04 -12.98
N LEU A 166 0.95 4.90 -13.60
CA LEU A 166 -0.14 4.72 -14.55
C LEU A 166 -1.39 4.07 -13.94
N THR A 167 -1.27 3.21 -12.91
CA THR A 167 -2.42 2.63 -12.19
C THR A 167 -3.11 3.66 -11.31
N HIS A 168 -2.44 4.75 -10.90
CA HIS A 168 -3.10 5.94 -10.34
C HIS A 168 -3.79 6.83 -11.40
N MET A 169 -3.69 6.50 -12.70
CA MET A 169 -4.38 7.20 -13.78
C MET A 169 -5.54 6.39 -14.39
N ALA A 170 -5.66 5.09 -14.08
CA ALA A 170 -6.64 4.20 -14.73
C ALA A 170 -7.97 4.02 -13.98
N ASP A 171 -8.08 4.44 -12.71
CA ASP A 171 -9.31 4.28 -11.92
C ASP A 171 -10.28 5.48 -12.02
N ASN A 172 -10.09 6.38 -13.00
CA ASN A 172 -10.91 7.60 -13.15
C ASN A 172 -11.66 7.71 -14.48
N GLU A 173 -12.02 6.57 -15.07
CA GLU A 173 -12.99 6.49 -16.17
C GLU A 173 -14.07 5.45 -15.83
N PHE A 174 -14.94 5.78 -14.87
CA PHE A 174 -16.28 5.20 -14.86
C PHE A 174 -17.26 6.30 -15.28
N GLU A 175 -17.79 6.09 -16.47
CA GLU A 175 -18.72 6.94 -17.18
C GLU A 175 -19.86 7.43 -16.28
N THR A 176 -20.06 8.74 -16.29
CA THR A 176 -21.34 9.34 -15.90
C THR A 176 -22.35 8.97 -16.99
N LEU A 177 -23.10 7.90 -16.74
CA LEU A 177 -24.27 7.55 -17.54
C LEU A 177 -25.28 8.70 -17.44
N THR A 178 -25.25 9.58 -18.43
CA THR A 178 -26.14 10.73 -18.55
C THR A 178 -27.46 10.18 -19.09
N ILE A 179 -28.48 10.11 -18.24
CA ILE A 179 -29.85 9.79 -18.66
C ILE A 179 -30.36 11.02 -19.42
N PRO A 180 -30.78 10.90 -20.69
CA PRO A 180 -31.39 12.02 -21.40
C PRO A 180 -32.79 12.32 -20.82
N ASP A 181 -33.02 13.60 -20.54
CA ASP A 181 -34.34 14.18 -20.31
C ASP A 181 -35.15 14.08 -21.62
N ASP A 182 -36.06 13.10 -21.71
CA ASP A 182 -37.03 13.02 -22.79
C ASP A 182 -38.32 13.75 -22.39
N ASP A 183 -38.44 14.94 -22.97
CA ASP A 183 -39.61 15.70 -23.42
C ASP A 183 -41.02 15.26 -22.98
N GLU A 184 -41.73 16.23 -22.39
CA GLU A 184 -43.19 16.34 -22.42
C GLU A 184 -43.74 16.18 -23.85
N PRO A 185 -44.95 15.60 -23.98
CA PRO A 185 -45.88 16.11 -24.97
C PRO A 185 -47.21 16.57 -24.35
N THR A 186 -47.47 17.84 -24.61
CA THR A 186 -48.74 18.57 -24.47
C THR A 186 -49.93 17.90 -25.16
N GLY A 187 -51.00 17.60 -24.40
CA GLY A 187 -52.43 17.58 -24.79
C GLY A 187 -52.89 16.69 -25.97
N PRO A 188 -54.20 16.63 -26.30
CA PRO A 188 -55.35 17.39 -25.78
C PRO A 188 -56.52 16.53 -25.22
N SER A 189 -57.46 17.18 -24.53
CA SER A 189 -58.83 16.68 -24.25
C SER A 189 -59.55 16.25 -25.55
N PRO A 190 -60.51 15.30 -25.51
CA PRO A 190 -61.92 15.69 -25.29
C PRO A 190 -62.80 14.63 -24.59
N GLY A 191 -63.94 15.06 -24.01
CA GLY A 191 -65.07 14.19 -23.65
C GLY A 191 -65.64 14.46 -22.27
#